data_AF-A0A139NB86-F1
#
_entry.id   AF-A0A139NB86-F1
#
_cell.length_a   1.000
_cell.length_b   1.000
_cell.length_c   1.000
_cell.angle_alpha   90.00
_cell.angle_beta   90.00
_cell.angle_gamma   90.00
#
_symmetry.space_group_name_H-M   'P 1'
#
loop_
_entity.id
_entity.type
_entity.pdbx_description
1 polymer ?
#
loop_
_entity_poly.entity_id
_entity_poly.type
_entity_poly.pdbx_seq_one_letter_code
_entity_poly.pdbx_strand_id
1 'polypeptide(L)'
;MDHTFEYRKPAEWLGCGINQETFARAWLDGYEVEKEKRYKVIIRNVKKSRSCLTYNIGEGKWYFKSWNTKGGAFRVNHTRKELEEANFGWVFDCPGIEIEEVNL
;
A
#
# COMPACT_ATOMS: atom_id res chain seq x y z
N MET A 1 -7.58 10.22 -17.82
CA MET A 1 -6.77 10.96 -16.85
C MET A 1 -5.48 11.33 -17.55
N ASP A 2 -5.15 12.62 -17.55
CA ASP A 2 -3.99 13.17 -18.25
C ASP A 2 -2.70 12.80 -17.50
N HIS A 3 -1.91 11.90 -18.10
CA HIS A 3 -0.63 11.44 -17.54
C HIS A 3 0.41 12.56 -17.42
N THR A 4 0.23 13.73 -18.04
CA THR A 4 1.20 14.83 -18.01
C THR A 4 1.19 15.62 -16.69
N PHE A 5 0.13 15.53 -15.89
CA PHE A 5 0.00 16.30 -14.66
C PHE A 5 0.88 15.75 -13.51
N GLU A 6 1.14 14.45 -13.46
CA GLU A 6 2.00 13.84 -12.44
C GLU A 6 3.49 14.06 -12.70
N TYR A 7 3.95 14.02 -13.97
CA TYR A 7 5.37 14.22 -14.30
C TYR A 7 5.84 15.68 -14.19
N ARG A 8 4.92 16.65 -14.17
CA ARG A 8 5.28 18.07 -13.97
C ARG A 8 5.86 18.34 -12.59
N LYS A 9 5.34 17.69 -11.54
CA LYS A 9 5.73 17.99 -10.16
C LYS A 9 7.21 17.64 -9.86
N PRO A 10 7.74 16.46 -10.25
CA PRO A 10 9.15 16.16 -10.06
C PRO A 10 10.08 17.06 -10.89
N ALA A 11 9.69 17.39 -12.14
CA ALA A 11 10.48 18.25 -13.02
C ALA A 11 10.55 19.69 -12.50
N GLU A 12 9.44 20.24 -12.00
CA GLU A 12 9.40 21.55 -11.36
C GLU A 12 10.19 21.57 -10.05
N TRP A 13 10.11 20.50 -9.25
CA TRP A 13 10.88 20.38 -8.01
C TRP A 13 12.38 20.36 -8.30
N LEU A 14 12.85 19.57 -9.28
CA LEU A 14 14.26 19.53 -9.70
C LEU A 14 14.73 20.78 -10.45
N GLY A 15 13.81 21.64 -10.90
CA GLY A 15 14.14 22.94 -11.49
C GLY A 15 14.69 23.96 -10.50
N CYS A 16 14.52 23.73 -9.19
CA CYS A 16 15.07 24.57 -8.13
C CYS A 16 16.49 24.13 -7.76
N GLY A 17 17.47 25.04 -7.81
CA GLY A 17 18.88 24.73 -7.51
C GLY A 17 19.12 24.12 -6.12
N ILE A 18 18.32 24.50 -5.12
CA ILE A 18 18.40 23.93 -3.75
C ILE A 18 17.99 22.44 -3.76
N ASN A 19 17.00 22.08 -4.55
CA ASN A 19 16.53 20.71 -4.65
C ASN A 19 17.49 19.83 -5.47
N GLN A 20 18.21 20.40 -6.43
CA GLN A 20 19.29 19.71 -7.15
C GLN A 20 20.43 19.34 -6.21
N GLU A 21 20.87 20.27 -5.35
CA GLU A 21 21.88 20.03 -4.33
C GLU A 21 21.42 18.95 -3.33
N THR A 22 20.14 19.01 -2.92
CA THR A 22 19.53 18.00 -2.03
C THR A 22 19.52 16.62 -2.68
N PHE A 23 19.15 16.54 -3.96
CA PHE A 23 19.15 15.29 -4.72
C PHE A 23 20.56 14.73 -4.90
N ALA A 24 21.54 15.57 -5.25
CA ALA A 24 22.94 15.16 -5.41
C ALA A 24 23.54 14.61 -4.10
N ARG A 25 23.20 15.23 -2.96
CA ARG A 25 23.62 14.74 -1.63
C ARG A 25 22.98 13.39 -1.31
N ALA A 26 21.67 13.23 -1.50
CA ALA A 26 21.01 11.94 -1.32
C ALA A 26 21.59 10.84 -2.23
N TRP A 27 22.06 11.21 -3.43
CA TRP A 27 22.71 10.29 -4.34
C TRP A 27 24.13 9.87 -3.88
N LEU A 28 24.91 10.82 -3.37
CA LEU A 28 26.29 10.58 -2.92
C LEU A 28 26.36 9.90 -1.55
N ASP A 29 25.55 10.37 -0.61
CA ASP A 29 25.56 9.93 0.79
C ASP A 29 24.63 8.73 1.03
N GLY A 30 23.78 8.42 0.04
CA GLY A 30 22.65 7.50 0.20
C GLY A 30 21.48 8.14 0.92
N TYR A 31 20.33 7.49 0.85
CA TYR A 31 19.13 7.90 1.58
C TYR A 31 18.33 6.65 1.99
N GLU A 32 17.75 6.69 3.19
CA GLU A 32 16.83 5.67 3.67
C GLU A 32 15.40 6.13 3.38
N VAL A 33 14.66 5.31 2.63
CA VAL A 33 13.23 5.54 2.42
C VAL A 33 12.49 4.71 3.45
N GLU A 34 11.73 5.38 4.31
CA GLU A 34 10.75 4.68 5.14
C GLU A 34 9.79 3.91 4.23
N LYS A 35 9.86 2.58 4.29
CA LYS A 35 8.96 1.73 3.53
C LYS A 35 7.54 1.95 4.04
N GLU A 36 6.62 2.26 3.13
CA GLU A 36 5.22 2.42 3.48
C GLU A 36 4.69 1.12 4.10
N LYS A 37 4.19 1.22 5.34
CA LYS A 37 3.65 0.08 6.09
C LYS A 37 2.48 -0.55 5.36
N ARG A 38 2.50 -1.87 5.22
CA ARG A 38 1.39 -2.65 4.66
C ARG A 38 0.85 -3.64 5.65
N TYR A 39 -0.44 -3.91 5.54
CA TYR A 39 -1.20 -4.71 6.48
C TYR A 39 -1.92 -5.83 5.76
N LYS A 40 -1.88 -7.01 6.36
CA LYS A 40 -2.79 -8.12 6.03
C LYS A 40 -3.90 -8.12 7.06
N VAL A 41 -5.13 -8.10 6.59
CA VAL A 41 -6.34 -8.02 7.42
C VAL A 41 -7.02 -9.38 7.43
N ILE A 42 -7.05 -10.04 8.58
CA ILE A 42 -7.60 -11.39 8.76
C ILE A 42 -8.76 -11.35 9.77
N ILE A 43 -9.92 -11.88 9.40
CA ILE A 43 -11.02 -12.08 10.35
C ILE A 43 -10.72 -13.29 11.24
N ARG A 44 -10.71 -13.09 12.56
CA ARG A 44 -10.50 -14.16 13.54
C ARG A 44 -11.63 -15.18 13.49
N ASN A 45 -11.32 -16.43 13.82
CA ASN A 45 -12.28 -17.53 13.90
C ASN A 45 -13.06 -17.83 12.59
N VAL A 46 -12.58 -17.33 11.44
CA VAL A 46 -13.11 -17.66 10.11
C VAL A 46 -12.16 -18.65 9.42
N LYS A 47 -12.72 -19.54 8.60
CA LYS A 47 -11.93 -20.49 7.80
C LYS A 47 -10.82 -19.74 7.04
N LYS A 48 -9.56 -20.18 7.19
CA LYS A 48 -8.38 -19.52 6.59
C LYS A 48 -8.57 -19.15 5.12
N SER A 49 -9.21 -20.03 4.34
CA SER A 49 -9.48 -19.83 2.91
C SER A 49 -10.44 -18.68 2.56
N ARG A 50 -11.10 -18.07 3.54
CA ARG A 50 -12.10 -17.00 3.41
C ARG A 50 -11.96 -15.94 4.52
N SER A 51 -10.76 -15.81 5.07
CA SER A 51 -10.52 -14.98 6.26
C SER A 51 -9.80 -13.67 5.94
N CYS A 52 -9.05 -13.62 4.83
CA CYS A 52 -8.22 -12.48 4.48
C CYS A 52 -8.97 -11.53 3.56
N LEU A 53 -8.97 -10.23 3.90
CA LEU A 53 -9.44 -9.18 3.02
C LEU A 53 -8.42 -8.95 1.91
N THR A 54 -8.83 -9.19 0.67
CA THR A 54 -7.96 -9.11 -0.51
C THR A 54 -8.63 -8.27 -1.58
N TYR A 55 -7.81 -7.65 -2.43
CA TYR A 55 -8.29 -6.80 -3.51
C TYR A 55 -7.97 -7.47 -4.85
N ASN A 56 -8.98 -7.65 -5.70
CA ASN A 56 -8.80 -8.08 -7.08
C ASN A 56 -8.49 -6.86 -7.94
N ILE A 57 -7.29 -6.83 -8.52
CA ILE A 57 -6.80 -5.70 -9.32
C ILE A 57 -7.56 -5.61 -10.65
N GLY A 58 -7.92 -6.75 -11.25
CA GLY A 58 -8.60 -6.78 -12.55
C GLY A 58 -10.07 -6.38 -12.48
N GLU A 59 -10.75 -6.69 -11.37
CA GLU A 59 -12.17 -6.37 -11.18
C GLU A 59 -12.42 -5.10 -10.38
N GLY A 60 -11.40 -4.58 -9.70
CA GLY A 60 -11.53 -3.45 -8.79
C GLY A 60 -12.42 -3.73 -7.57
N LYS A 61 -12.42 -4.98 -7.08
CA LYS A 61 -13.34 -5.45 -6.02
C LYS A 61 -12.61 -6.10 -4.86
N TRP A 62 -13.20 -5.99 -3.68
CA TRP A 62 -12.72 -6.59 -2.44
C TRP A 62 -13.37 -7.96 -2.20
N TYR A 63 -12.57 -8.90 -1.71
CA TYR A 63 -12.95 -10.29 -1.49
C TYR A 63 -12.38 -10.82 -0.19
N PHE A 64 -13.15 -11.69 0.48
CA PHE A 64 -12.64 -12.54 1.55
C PHE A 64 -12.15 -13.88 0.98
N LYS A 65 -10.84 -14.08 1.00
CA LYS A 65 -10.22 -15.32 0.50
C LYS A 65 -9.01 -15.74 1.33
N SER A 66 -8.28 -16.74 0.84
CA SER A 66 -7.04 -17.17 1.46
C SER A 66 -5.90 -16.18 1.22
N TRP A 67 -5.14 -15.88 2.28
CA TRP A 67 -3.92 -15.07 2.15
C TRP A 67 -2.87 -15.71 1.24
N ASN A 68 -2.91 -17.03 1.07
CA ASN A 68 -1.98 -17.78 0.21
C ASN A 68 -2.40 -17.82 -1.27
N THR A 69 -3.37 -17.00 -1.69
CA THR A 69 -3.82 -17.06 -3.08
C THR A 69 -2.70 -16.60 -3.99
N LYS A 70 -2.15 -17.54 -4.75
CA LYS A 70 -1.09 -17.31 -5.73
C LYS A 70 -1.70 -16.72 -7.00
N GLY A 71 -1.08 -15.67 -7.53
CA GLY A 71 -1.46 -15.03 -8.79
C GLY A 71 -1.50 -13.51 -8.68
N GLY A 72 -0.85 -12.82 -9.62
CA GLY A 72 -0.72 -11.36 -9.62
C GLY A 72 -2.03 -10.57 -9.76
N ALA A 73 -3.16 -11.25 -9.99
CA ALA A 73 -4.47 -10.61 -10.07
C ALA A 73 -5.00 -10.12 -8.71
N PHE A 74 -4.39 -10.55 -7.59
CA PHE A 74 -4.89 -10.20 -6.26
C PHE A 74 -3.80 -9.67 -5.33
N ARG A 75 -4.15 -8.60 -4.65
CA ARG A 75 -3.35 -8.00 -3.59
C ARG A 75 -3.87 -8.42 -2.22
N VAL A 76 -2.94 -8.89 -1.39
CA VAL A 76 -3.22 -9.39 -0.03
C VAL A 76 -2.79 -8.39 1.04
N ASN A 77 -1.74 -7.59 0.77
CA ASN A 77 -1.21 -6.59 1.68
C ASN A 77 -1.61 -5.20 1.19
N HIS A 78 -2.22 -4.40 2.05
CA HIS A 78 -2.77 -3.08 1.71
C HIS A 78 -2.18 -2.00 2.61
N THR A 79 -2.09 -0.78 2.11
CA THR A 79 -1.70 0.35 2.96
C THR A 79 -2.88 0.75 3.84
N ARG A 80 -2.62 1.49 4.93
CA ARG A 80 -3.69 2.04 5.77
C ARG A 80 -4.62 2.94 4.94
N LYS A 81 -4.04 3.80 4.09
CA LYS A 81 -4.77 4.71 3.23
C LYS A 81 -5.74 3.97 2.30
N GLU A 82 -5.29 2.88 1.67
CA GLU A 82 -6.15 2.07 0.80
C GLU A 82 -7.35 1.45 1.53
N LEU A 83 -7.14 1.02 2.77
CA LEU A 83 -8.21 0.48 3.61
C LEU A 83 -9.19 1.57 4.03
N GLU A 84 -8.70 2.74 4.43
CA GLU A 84 -9.51 3.88 4.84
C GLU A 84 -10.35 4.43 3.67
N GLU A 85 -9.75 4.62 2.49
CA GLU A 85 -10.44 5.05 1.27
C GLU A 85 -11.52 4.06 0.81
N ALA A 86 -11.33 2.77 1.11
CA ALA A 86 -12.31 1.72 0.83
C ALA A 86 -13.33 1.49 1.97
N ASN A 87 -13.42 2.40 2.96
CA ASN A 87 -14.27 2.29 4.14
C ASN A 87 -14.00 1.07 5.05
N PHE A 88 -12.80 0.50 4.98
CA PHE A 88 -12.31 -0.54 5.89
C PHE A 88 -11.47 0.00 7.05
N GLY A 89 -11.47 1.31 7.32
CA GLY A 89 -10.71 1.89 8.44
C GLY A 89 -11.03 1.25 9.81
N TRP A 90 -12.27 0.78 10.00
CA TRP A 90 -12.72 0.13 11.23
C TRP A 90 -11.97 -1.16 11.60
N VAL A 91 -11.23 -1.77 10.65
CA VAL A 91 -10.51 -3.03 10.88
C VAL A 91 -9.40 -2.89 11.93
N PHE A 92 -8.87 -1.67 12.12
CA PHE A 92 -7.82 -1.39 13.10
C PHE A 92 -8.36 -1.32 14.54
N ASP A 93 -9.65 -1.04 14.72
CA ASP A 93 -10.29 -0.87 16.02
C ASP A 93 -11.14 -2.09 16.41
N CYS A 94 -11.17 -3.14 15.58
CA CYS A 94 -12.03 -4.29 15.78
C CYS A 94 -11.27 -5.48 16.42
N PRO A 95 -11.63 -5.91 17.65
CA PRO A 95 -11.02 -7.06 18.31
C PRO A 95 -11.17 -8.38 17.54
N GLY A 96 -12.21 -8.49 16.72
CA GLY A 96 -12.46 -9.65 15.84
C GLY A 96 -11.53 -9.74 14.64
N ILE A 97 -10.66 -8.75 14.44
CA ILE A 97 -9.69 -8.69 13.36
C ILE A 97 -8.28 -8.96 13.91
N GLU A 98 -7.48 -9.63 13.11
CA GLU A 98 -6.05 -9.77 13.26
C GLU A 98 -5.38 -8.97 12.14
N ILE A 99 -4.50 -8.05 12.53
CA ILE A 99 -3.72 -7.20 11.64
C ILE A 99 -2.28 -7.66 11.72
N GLU A 100 -1.73 -8.13 10.60
CA GLU A 100 -0.31 -8.44 10.47
C GLU A 100 0.37 -7.31 9.68
N GLU A 101 1.33 -6.61 10.29
CA GLU A 101 2.21 -5.67 9.58
C GLU A 101 3.21 -6.48 8.74
N VAL A 102 3.29 -6.18 7.45
CA VAL A 102 4.17 -6.86 6.49
C VAL A 102 5.23 -5.87 6.04
N ASN A 103 6.47 -6.11 6.47
CA ASN A 103 7.62 -5.40 5.96
C ASN A 103 8.01 -6.00 4.60
N LEU A 104 7.88 -5.20 3.55
CA LEU A 104 8.40 -5.53 2.21
C LEU A 104 9.89 -5.22 2.12
#